data_AF-A0A2A3YBT9-F1
#
_entry.id   AF-A0A2A3YBT9-F1
#
_cell.length_a   1.000
_cell.length_b   1.000
_cell.length_c   1.000
_cell.angle_alpha   90.00
_cell.angle_beta   90.00
_cell.angle_gamma   90.00
#
_symmetry.space_group_name_H-M   'P 1'
#
loop_
_entity.id
_entity.type
_entity.pdbx_description
1 polymer ?
#
loop_
_entity_poly.entity_id
_entity_poly.type
_entity_poly.pdbx_seq_one_letter_code
_entity_poly.pdbx_strand_id
1 'polypeptide(L)' 'MKNSEFWRNMDHEFGSIYSRTLADSLALTELQSMNATEALGKGIKPREVWEAICRAQDLPPERWLGVDLEIKEP' A
#
# COMPACT_ATOMS: atom_id res chain seq x y z
N MET A 1 10.49 -2.63 -2.56
CA MET A 1 9.15 -3.17 -2.76
C MET A 1 8.76 -3.01 -4.23
N LYS A 2 8.31 -4.07 -4.88
CA LYS A 2 7.69 -4.07 -6.22
C LYS A 2 6.19 -3.74 -6.14
N ASN A 3 5.56 -3.34 -7.26
CA ASN A 3 4.10 -3.11 -7.30
C ASN A 3 3.28 -4.31 -6.79
N SER A 4 3.70 -5.54 -7.12
CA SER A 4 3.02 -6.75 -6.64
C SER A 4 3.09 -6.94 -5.13
N GLU A 5 4.21 -6.55 -4.50
CA GLU A 5 4.38 -6.60 -3.04
C GLU A 5 3.55 -5.52 -2.34
N PHE A 6 3.46 -4.32 -2.93
CA PHE A 6 2.55 -3.28 -2.47
C PHE A 6 1.11 -3.77 -2.43
N TRP A 7 0.64 -4.35 -3.53
CA TRP A 7 -0.73 -4.87 -3.59
C TRP A 7 -0.96 -6.04 -2.64
N ARG A 8 0.04 -6.90 -2.42
CA ARG A 8 -0.05 -7.96 -1.40
C ARG A 8 -0.21 -7.38 0.01
N ASN A 9 0.55 -6.34 0.37
CA ASN A 9 0.40 -5.68 1.66
C ASN A 9 -0.99 -5.03 1.81
N MET A 10 -1.44 -4.32 0.77
CA MET A 10 -2.77 -3.72 0.73
C MET A 10 -3.88 -4.78 0.89
N ASP A 11 -3.78 -5.89 0.15
CA ASP A 11 -4.75 -6.97 0.21
C ASP A 11 -4.71 -7.70 1.57
N HIS A 12 -3.54 -7.78 2.22
CA HIS A 12 -3.41 -8.39 3.55
C HIS A 12 -4.03 -7.53 4.65
N GLU A 13 -3.76 -6.22 4.65
CA GLU A 13 -4.23 -5.33 5.72
C GLU A 13 -5.71 -4.93 5.54
N PHE A 14 -6.17 -4.79 4.29
CA PHE A 14 -7.49 -4.24 3.98
C PHE A 14 -8.43 -5.23 3.28
N GLY A 15 -7.92 -6.38 2.80
CA GLY A 15 -8.67 -7.33 1.99
C GLY A 15 -8.68 -6.95 0.50
N SER A 16 -8.73 -7.96 -0.37
CA SER A 16 -8.54 -7.81 -1.82
C SER A 16 -9.53 -6.89 -2.55
N ILE A 17 -10.74 -6.72 -2.00
CA ILE A 17 -11.78 -5.86 -2.58
C ILE A 17 -11.62 -4.42 -2.08
N TYR A 18 -11.55 -4.25 -0.76
CA TYR A 18 -11.49 -2.93 -0.16
C TYR A 18 -10.15 -2.24 -0.39
N SER A 19 -9.05 -2.99 -0.52
CA SER A 19 -7.72 -2.48 -0.87
C SER A 19 -7.72 -1.62 -2.14
N ARG A 20 -8.46 -2.04 -3.17
CA ARG A 20 -8.56 -1.33 -4.45
C ARG A 20 -9.35 -0.04 -4.31
N THR A 21 -10.47 -0.10 -3.60
CA THR A 21 -11.30 1.09 -3.32
C THR A 21 -10.51 2.11 -2.50
N LEU A 22 -9.78 1.67 -1.47
CA LEU A 22 -8.94 2.53 -0.66
C LEU A 22 -7.83 3.18 -1.49
N ALA A 23 -7.15 2.41 -2.34
CA ALA A 23 -6.07 2.92 -3.20
C ALA A 23 -6.53 4.01 -4.17
N ASP A 24 -7.79 3.97 -4.61
CA ASP A 24 -8.38 4.94 -5.55
C ASP A 24 -9.03 6.15 -4.85
N SER A 25 -9.29 6.07 -3.54
CA SER A 25 -10.08 7.09 -2.81
C SER A 25 -9.34 7.79 -1.67
N LEU A 26 -8.33 7.15 -1.06
CA LEU A 26 -7.57 7.75 0.04
C LEU A 26 -6.62 8.81 -0.50
N ALA A 27 -6.89 10.08 -0.19
CA ALA A 27 -5.98 11.18 -0.50
C ALA A 27 -4.79 11.18 0.47
N LEU A 28 -3.58 11.01 -0.06
CA LEU A 28 -2.35 10.93 0.73
C LEU A 28 -1.70 12.32 0.81
N THR A 29 -1.82 13.00 1.94
CA THR A 29 -1.29 14.36 2.15
C THR A 29 0.20 14.47 1.81
N GLU A 30 0.99 13.47 2.19
CA GLU A 30 2.44 13.43 1.93
C GLU A 30 2.78 13.32 0.44
N LEU A 31 1.86 12.79 -0.37
CA LEU A 31 1.97 12.67 -1.81
C LEU A 31 1.14 13.73 -2.52
N GLN A 32 1.13 14.96 -1.97
CA GLN A 32 0.40 16.10 -2.55
C GLN A 32 -1.09 15.83 -2.75
N SER A 33 -1.71 15.09 -1.82
CA SER A 33 -3.12 14.67 -1.86
C SER A 33 -3.50 13.75 -3.03
N MET A 34 -2.52 13.14 -3.70
CA MET A 34 -2.80 12.07 -4.66
C MET A 34 -3.27 10.81 -3.95
N ASN A 35 -4.09 10.02 -4.63
CA ASN A 35 -4.36 8.66 -4.20
C ASN A 35 -3.22 7.71 -4.61
N ALA A 36 -3.24 6.47 -4.11
CA ALA A 36 -2.17 5.52 -4.35
C ALA A 36 -2.07 5.13 -5.83
N THR A 37 -3.19 4.96 -6.52
CA THR A 37 -3.21 4.62 -7.96
C THR A 37 -2.60 5.74 -8.80
N GLU A 38 -2.92 6.99 -8.51
CA GLU A 38 -2.33 8.18 -9.15
C GLU A 38 -0.83 8.27 -8.88
N ALA A 39 -0.42 8.10 -7.63
CA ALA A 39 0.98 8.15 -7.23
C ALA A 39 1.82 7.08 -7.96
N LEU A 40 1.33 5.83 -7.97
CA LEU A 40 1.96 4.72 -8.69
C LEU A 40 1.99 4.99 -10.20
N GLY A 41 0.91 5.52 -10.77
CA GLY A 41 0.82 5.88 -12.19
C GLY A 41 1.81 6.97 -12.60
N LYS A 42 2.16 7.88 -11.68
CA LYS A 42 3.21 8.90 -11.88
C LYS A 42 4.62 8.38 -11.62
N GLY A 43 4.79 7.10 -11.29
CA GLY A 43 6.09 6.49 -11.05
C GLY A 43 6.66 6.72 -9.65
N ILE A 44 5.85 7.17 -8.69
CA ILE A 44 6.26 7.19 -7.28
C ILE A 44 6.52 5.76 -6.82
N LYS A 45 7.57 5.57 -6.02
CA LYS A 45 8.02 4.24 -5.61
C LYS A 45 6.93 3.57 -4.75
N PRO A 46 6.63 2.28 -4.96
CA PRO A 46 5.55 1.60 -4.21
C PRO A 46 5.77 1.57 -2.70
N ARG A 47 7.03 1.52 -2.27
CA ARG A 47 7.39 1.62 -0.84
C ARG A 47 6.97 2.97 -0.25
N GLU A 48 7.19 4.06 -0.99
CA GLU A 48 6.84 5.41 -0.54
C GLU A 48 5.31 5.57 -0.45
N VAL A 49 4.57 5.04 -1.43
CA VAL A 49 3.11 4.99 -1.40
C VAL A 49 2.59 4.15 -0.22
N TRP A 50 3.19 2.99 0.02
CA TRP A 50 2.84 2.12 1.15
C TRP A 50 3.05 2.83 2.49
N GLU A 51 4.22 3.45 2.69
CA GLU A 51 4.55 4.17 3.90
C GLU A 51 3.58 5.35 4.16
N ALA A 52 3.19 6.08 3.12
CA ALA A 52 2.19 7.13 3.22
C ALA A 52 0.81 6.59 3.63
N ILE A 53 0.40 5.43 3.09
CA ILE A 53 -0.84 4.75 3.51
C ILE A 53 -0.74 4.30 4.96
N CYS A 54 0.37 3.69 5.36
CA CYS A 54 0.58 3.25 6.73
C CYS A 54 0.45 4.41 7.71
N ARG A 55 1.00 5.58 7.39
CA ARG A 55 0.84 6.79 8.22
C ARG A 55 -0.58 7.32 8.21
N ALA A 56 -1.22 7.39 7.04
CA ALA A 56 -2.59 7.91 6.92
C ALA A 56 -3.65 7.03 7.62
N GLN A 57 -3.40 5.72 7.68
CA GLN A 57 -4.29 4.73 8.31
C GLN A 57 -3.86 4.35 9.73
N ASP A 58 -2.87 5.06 10.30
CA ASP A 58 -2.30 4.78 11.63
C ASP A 58 -1.89 3.30 11.82
N LEU A 59 -1.36 2.68 10.76
CA LEU A 59 -0.88 1.31 10.84
C LEU A 59 0.40 1.25 11.69
N PRO A 60 0.51 0.27 12.60
CA PRO A 60 1.63 0.21 13.51
C PRO A 60 2.92 -0.18 12.75
N PRO A 61 4.11 0.29 13.20
CA PRO A 61 5.38 0.16 12.45
C PRO A 61 5.75 -1.27 12.06
N GLU A 62 5.33 -2.26 12.84
CA GLU A 62 5.58 -3.69 12.56
C GLU A 62 4.95 -4.14 11.24
N ARG A 63 3.97 -3.40 10.72
CA ARG A 63 3.28 -3.68 9.44
C ARG A 63 3.95 -3.04 8.23
N TRP A 64 4.87 -2.11 8.43
CA TRP A 64 5.41 -1.28 7.34
C TRP A 64 6.38 -2.05 6.44
N LEU A 65 7.11 -3.02 6.99
CA LEU A 65 8.03 -3.85 6.23
C LEU A 65 7.31 -4.78 5.23
N GLY A 66 6.01 -4.97 5.41
CA GLY A 66 5.19 -5.90 4.64
C GLY A 66 5.18 -7.30 5.25
N VAL A 67 4.30 -8.13 4.72
CA VAL A 67 4.10 -9.49 5.23
C VAL A 67 5.26 -10.38 4.76
N ASP A 68 6.06 -10.90 5.69
CA ASP A 68 6.94 -12.05 5.45
C ASP A 68 6.04 -13.29 5.32
N LEU A 69 5.46 -13.46 4.14
CA LEU A 69 4.76 -14.69 3.81
C LEU A 69 5.83 -15.71 3.45
N GLU A 70 6.07 -16.68 4.34
CA GLU A 70 6.61 -17.98 3.95
C GLU A 70 5.86 -18.40 2.68
N ILE A 71 6.60 -18.53 1.58
CA ILE A 71 6.07 -19.11 0.36
C ILE A 71 5.75 -20.56 0.72
N LYS A 72 4.50 -20.87 1.07
CA LYS A 72 4.01 -22.24 0.94
C LYS A 72 3.87 -22.49 -0.55
N GLU A 73 4.92 -23.06 -1.13
CA GLU A 73 4.84 -23.64 -2.47
C GLU A 73 3.72 -24.71 -2.49
N PRO A 74 2.98 -24.80 -3.61
CA PRO A 74 1.87 -25.75 -3.77
C PRO A 74 2.32 -27.21 -3.82
#